data_AF-A0A523TM26-F1
#
_entry.id   AF-A0A523TM26-F1
#
_cell.length_a   1.000
_cell.length_b   1.000
_cell.length_c   1.000
_cell.angle_alpha   90.00
_cell.angle_beta   90.00
_cell.angle_gamma   90.00
#
_symmetry.space_group_name_H-M   'P 1'
#
loop_
_entity.id
_entity.type
_entity.pdbx_description
1 polymer ?
#
loop_
_entity_poly.entity_id
_entity_poly.type
_entity_poly.pdbx_seq_one_letter_code
_entity_poly.pdbx_strand_id
1 'polypeptide(L)'
;MDFFGGGPWDHPKKDHLCVGSRMEMFEYINIERQTYASHTAYDGYPWKGENSQMTWSTTFTWNDALGDEAQAEAEALAGGGSPKGTRFGYQNFAGEPMWLAGLETSKYIQSAESDPTVEQPQLYEAGKWHSSNNGTMRQGVFYQTGTGANRSKKLLGVGLAEVGNGCVWWVLIFGE
;
A
#
# COMPACT_ATOMS: atom_id res chain seq x y z
N MET A 1 -14.12 36.49 27.01
CA MET A 1 -13.18 35.45 27.51
C MET A 1 -13.97 34.17 27.47
N ASP A 2 -13.76 33.36 26.45
CA ASP A 2 -14.18 31.96 26.44
C ASP A 2 -13.06 31.17 25.79
N PHE A 3 -12.47 30.30 26.59
CA PHE A 3 -11.41 29.36 26.25
C PHE A 3 -12.07 28.03 25.91
N PHE A 4 -11.96 27.59 24.66
CA PHE A 4 -11.97 26.18 24.28
C PHE A 4 -10.82 26.05 23.27
N GLY A 5 -9.67 25.45 23.59
CA GLY A 5 -9.52 24.15 24.22
C GLY A 5 -9.37 23.06 23.15
N GLY A 6 -8.57 23.31 22.10
CA GLY A 6 -8.18 22.29 21.13
C GLY A 6 -7.26 21.27 21.80
N GLY A 7 -7.75 20.05 21.99
CA GLY A 7 -6.96 18.95 22.55
C GLY A 7 -5.88 18.47 21.57
N PRO A 8 -4.87 17.74 22.04
CA PRO A 8 -3.75 17.24 21.24
C PRO A 8 -4.12 16.11 20.25
N TRP A 9 -5.42 15.91 20.00
CA TRP A 9 -5.99 14.88 19.14
C TRP A 9 -6.87 15.44 18.02
N ASP A 10 -6.84 16.76 17.79
CA ASP A 10 -7.28 17.33 16.52
C ASP A 10 -6.26 16.92 15.46
N HIS A 11 -6.41 15.68 14.98
CA HIS A 11 -5.92 15.34 13.67
C HIS A 11 -6.51 16.40 12.73
N PRO A 12 -5.69 17.12 11.94
CA PRO A 12 -6.25 17.96 10.89
C PRO A 12 -7.21 17.08 10.13
N LYS A 13 -8.44 17.55 9.89
CA LYS A 13 -9.42 16.88 9.05
C LYS A 13 -8.67 16.49 7.79
N LYS A 14 -8.25 15.21 7.69
CA LYS A 14 -7.51 14.70 6.55
C LYS A 14 -8.48 14.91 5.42
N ASP A 15 -8.25 15.92 4.59
CA ASP A 15 -8.78 15.93 3.23
C ASP A 15 -8.43 14.55 2.71
N HIS A 16 -9.44 13.68 2.64
CA HIS A 16 -9.26 12.28 2.31
C HIS A 16 -8.51 12.31 0.99
N LEU A 17 -7.24 11.88 0.99
CA LEU A 17 -6.44 11.79 -0.21
C LEU A 17 -7.20 10.88 -1.15
N CYS A 18 -7.99 11.47 -2.04
CA CYS A 18 -8.54 10.77 -3.18
C CYS A 18 -7.32 10.41 -4.03
N VAL A 19 -6.80 9.21 -3.82
CA VAL A 19 -5.61 8.76 -4.53
C VAL A 19 -5.98 8.55 -5.99
N GLY A 20 -5.69 9.53 -6.84
CA GLY A 20 -6.04 9.56 -8.26
C GLY A 20 -4.85 9.41 -9.19
N SER A 21 -3.63 9.51 -8.66
CA SER A 21 -2.39 9.50 -9.43
C SER A 21 -1.30 8.65 -8.76
N ARG A 22 -0.29 8.28 -9.55
CA ARG A 22 0.91 7.58 -9.06
C ARG A 22 1.59 8.33 -7.92
N MET A 23 1.59 9.67 -8.00
CA MET A 23 2.28 10.49 -7.02
C MET A 23 1.52 10.59 -5.70
N GLU A 24 0.20 10.77 -5.77
CA GLU A 24 -0.65 10.72 -4.59
C GLU A 24 -0.58 9.36 -3.89
N MET A 25 -0.49 8.26 -4.65
CA MET A 25 -0.34 6.92 -4.06
C MET A 25 1.02 6.76 -3.36
N PHE A 26 2.12 7.21 -3.99
CA PHE A 26 3.43 7.19 -3.34
C PHE A 26 3.44 8.00 -2.03
N GLU A 27 2.85 9.20 -2.06
CA GLU A 27 2.71 10.05 -0.88
C GLU A 27 1.84 9.39 0.19
N TYR A 28 0.71 8.80 -0.19
CA TYR A 28 -0.18 8.06 0.69
C TYR A 28 0.57 6.92 1.41
N ILE A 29 1.31 6.08 0.68
CA ILE A 29 2.08 4.99 1.27
C ILE A 29 3.11 5.50 2.28
N ASN A 30 3.79 6.61 1.97
CA ASN A 30 4.75 7.23 2.89
C ASN A 30 4.09 7.81 4.14
N ILE A 31 2.90 8.41 4.01
CA ILE A 31 2.12 8.94 5.14
C ILE A 31 1.67 7.79 6.04
N GLU A 32 1.11 6.72 5.46
CA GLU A 32 0.60 5.60 6.24
C GLU A 32 1.73 4.81 6.89
N ARG A 33 2.86 4.56 6.20
CA ARG A 33 4.03 3.93 6.85
C ARG A 33 4.57 4.73 8.02
N GLN A 34 4.60 6.06 7.94
CA GLN A 34 4.99 6.90 9.07
C GLN A 34 3.96 6.85 10.21
N THR A 35 2.68 6.92 9.87
CA THR A 35 1.57 6.82 10.83
C THR A 35 1.63 5.51 11.62
N TYR A 36 2.03 4.43 10.95
CA TYR A 36 2.10 3.09 11.51
C TYR A 36 3.51 2.70 12.02
N ALA A 37 4.50 3.59 11.97
CA ALA A 37 5.88 3.28 12.37
C ALA A 37 6.04 2.90 13.85
N SER A 38 5.08 3.29 14.70
CA SER A 38 5.04 2.91 16.12
C SER A 38 4.51 1.51 16.39
N HIS A 39 3.94 0.84 15.38
CA HIS A 39 3.42 -0.52 15.50
C HIS A 39 4.55 -1.53 15.33
N THR A 40 4.35 -2.73 15.87
CA THR A 40 5.30 -3.84 15.69
C THR A 40 5.45 -4.17 14.22
N ALA A 41 6.68 -4.15 13.72
CA ALA A 41 6.97 -4.50 12.34
C ALA A 41 6.72 -5.99 12.09
N TYR A 42 6.42 -6.34 10.84
CA TYR A 42 6.00 -7.69 10.46
C TYR A 42 6.84 -8.22 9.30
N ASP A 43 7.51 -9.35 9.52
CA ASP A 43 8.37 -10.01 8.55
C ASP A 43 7.67 -11.23 7.95
N GLY A 44 7.66 -11.34 6.63
CA GLY A 44 6.93 -12.36 5.88
C GLY A 44 5.63 -11.84 5.25
N TYR A 45 5.01 -12.68 4.42
CA TYR A 45 3.73 -12.36 3.78
C TYR A 45 2.60 -12.23 4.82
N PRO A 46 1.54 -11.45 4.54
CA PRO A 46 0.42 -11.28 5.45
C PRO A 46 -0.11 -12.61 5.98
N TRP A 47 -0.31 -12.68 7.29
CA TRP A 47 -0.83 -13.84 8.04
C TRP A 47 0.05 -15.10 8.03
N LYS A 48 1.26 -15.04 7.46
CA LYS A 48 2.20 -16.17 7.34
C LYS A 48 3.60 -15.88 7.89
N GLY A 49 3.75 -14.74 8.56
CA GLY A 49 4.99 -14.18 9.04
C GLY A 49 4.98 -14.00 10.55
N GLU A 50 5.93 -13.20 11.04
CA GLU A 50 6.12 -12.97 12.47
C GLU A 50 6.48 -11.51 12.78
N ASN A 51 6.30 -11.14 14.04
CA ASN A 51 6.71 -9.82 14.53
C ASN A 51 8.24 -9.70 14.55
N SER A 52 8.77 -8.57 14.07
CA SER A 52 10.20 -8.35 13.92
C SER A 52 10.59 -6.87 14.15
N GLN A 53 11.88 -6.56 13.99
CA GLN A 53 12.38 -5.19 14.01
C GLN A 53 12.26 -4.54 12.63
N MET A 54 11.98 -3.24 12.58
CA MET A 54 11.86 -2.50 11.32
C MET A 54 13.24 -2.34 10.66
N THR A 55 13.37 -2.84 9.43
CA THR A 55 14.58 -2.76 8.58
C THR A 55 14.32 -2.08 7.25
N TRP A 56 13.05 -1.96 6.86
CA TRP A 56 12.59 -1.18 5.72
C TRP A 56 12.47 0.29 6.12
N SER A 57 12.64 1.18 5.15
CA SER A 57 12.47 2.61 5.39
C SER A 57 11.03 2.94 5.76
N THR A 58 10.82 3.82 6.74
CA THR A 58 9.49 4.36 7.07
C THR A 58 9.05 5.41 6.05
N THR A 59 9.99 5.98 5.31
CA THR A 59 9.77 6.90 4.18
C THR A 59 10.62 6.43 3.01
N PHE A 60 9.98 6.04 1.92
CA PHE A 60 10.66 5.63 0.69
C PHE A 60 11.04 6.83 -0.16
N THR A 61 12.12 6.66 -0.93
CA THR A 61 12.49 7.58 -2.00
C THR A 61 11.84 7.11 -3.31
N TRP A 62 11.26 8.03 -4.07
CA TRP A 62 10.77 7.73 -5.41
C TRP A 62 11.92 7.23 -6.30
N ASN A 63 11.66 6.22 -7.11
CA ASN A 63 12.64 5.71 -8.07
C ASN A 63 12.01 5.56 -9.46
N ASP A 64 12.55 6.30 -10.44
CA ASP A 64 12.00 6.32 -11.80
C ASP A 64 12.04 4.95 -12.47
N ALA A 65 13.15 4.20 -12.34
CA ALA A 65 13.26 2.89 -12.96
C ALA A 65 12.25 1.88 -12.40
N LEU A 66 11.98 1.92 -11.09
CA LEU A 66 10.91 1.13 -10.47
C LEU A 66 9.53 1.65 -10.89
N GLY A 67 9.36 2.96 -11.04
CA GLY A 67 8.13 3.58 -11.51
C GLY A 67 7.76 3.16 -12.94
N ASP A 68 8.74 3.12 -13.83
CA ASP A 68 8.58 2.65 -15.22
C ASP A 68 8.24 1.15 -15.26
N GLU A 69 8.90 0.33 -14.44
CA GLU A 69 8.58 -1.10 -14.33
C GLU A 69 7.18 -1.33 -13.76
N ALA A 70 6.80 -0.57 -12.72
CA ALA A 70 5.47 -0.63 -12.14
C ALA A 70 4.39 -0.19 -13.13
N GLN A 71 4.67 0.84 -13.93
CA GLN A 71 3.77 1.31 -14.98
C GLN A 71 3.55 0.25 -16.06
N ALA A 72 4.63 -0.37 -16.56
CA ALA A 72 4.55 -1.42 -17.55
C ALA A 72 3.76 -2.64 -17.04
N GLU A 73 3.93 -3.01 -15.76
CA GLU A 73 3.13 -4.07 -15.14
C GLU A 73 1.65 -3.68 -15.05
N ALA A 74 1.34 -2.44 -14.62
CA ALA A 74 -0.04 -1.97 -14.53
C ALA A 74 -0.74 -2.01 -15.90
N GLU A 75 -0.06 -1.56 -16.96
CA GLU A 75 -0.56 -1.62 -18.34
C GLU A 75 -0.77 -3.06 -18.82
N ALA A 76 0.15 -3.97 -18.49
CA ALA A 76 -0.01 -5.39 -18.81
C ALA A 76 -1.24 -6.00 -18.12
N LEU A 77 -1.51 -5.63 -16.86
CA LEU A 77 -2.70 -6.07 -16.12
C LEU A 77 -3.98 -5.47 -16.71
N ALA A 78 -3.99 -4.18 -17.04
CA ALA A 78 -5.12 -3.54 -17.72
C ALA A 78 -5.39 -4.15 -19.11
N GLY A 79 -4.35 -4.65 -19.79
CA GLY A 79 -4.45 -5.41 -21.04
C GLY A 79 -4.97 -6.85 -20.90
N GLY A 80 -5.35 -7.29 -19.70
CA GLY A 80 -5.84 -8.65 -19.43
C GLY A 80 -4.76 -9.64 -18.98
N GLY A 81 -3.58 -9.15 -18.58
CA GLY A 81 -2.57 -9.94 -17.91
C GLY A 81 -3.00 -10.42 -16.53
N SER A 82 -2.23 -11.37 -15.97
CA SER A 82 -2.48 -11.91 -14.62
C SER A 82 -1.53 -11.28 -13.60
N PRO A 83 -2.02 -10.89 -12.40
CA PRO A 83 -1.16 -10.40 -11.32
C PRO A 83 -0.09 -11.41 -10.92
N LYS A 84 1.12 -10.91 -10.64
CA LYS A 84 2.22 -11.71 -10.11
C LYS A 84 2.02 -12.04 -8.64
N GLY A 85 2.38 -13.26 -8.26
CA GLY A 85 2.49 -13.66 -6.86
C GLY A 85 1.23 -14.31 -6.28
N THR A 86 1.15 -14.26 -4.95
CA THR A 86 0.05 -14.89 -4.20
C THR A 86 -1.05 -13.89 -3.93
N ARG A 87 -2.31 -14.28 -4.14
CA ARG A 87 -3.49 -13.48 -3.80
C ARG A 87 -3.76 -13.49 -2.29
N PHE A 88 -3.95 -12.31 -1.72
CA PHE A 88 -4.38 -12.10 -0.34
C PHE A 88 -5.68 -11.30 -0.34
N GLY A 89 -6.66 -11.74 0.44
CA GLY A 89 -7.94 -11.04 0.57
C GLY A 89 -7.85 -9.83 1.50
N TYR A 90 -8.82 -8.93 1.38
CA TYR A 90 -9.07 -7.90 2.39
C TYR A 90 -9.33 -8.56 3.75
N GLN A 91 -8.68 -8.07 4.81
CA GLN A 91 -8.93 -8.56 6.16
C GLN A 91 -9.97 -7.68 6.85
N ASN A 92 -10.91 -8.29 7.57
CA ASN A 92 -11.98 -7.71 8.41
C ASN A 92 -13.36 -7.63 7.76
N PHE A 93 -13.46 -7.51 6.42
CA PHE A 93 -14.72 -7.45 5.68
C PHE A 93 -14.56 -8.00 4.25
N ALA A 94 -15.63 -7.94 3.44
CA ALA A 94 -15.50 -8.06 2.00
C ALA A 94 -14.77 -6.82 1.45
N GLY A 95 -13.80 -7.03 0.56
CA GLY A 95 -13.03 -5.93 -0.01
C GLY A 95 -12.08 -6.40 -1.11
N GLU A 96 -11.42 -5.44 -1.72
CA GLU A 96 -10.48 -5.62 -2.81
C GLU A 96 -9.27 -6.46 -2.33
N PRO A 97 -8.91 -7.51 -3.07
CA PRO A 97 -7.70 -8.29 -2.80
C PRO A 97 -6.45 -7.55 -3.25
N MET A 98 -5.30 -8.09 -2.87
CA MET A 98 -4.00 -7.73 -3.41
C MET A 98 -3.17 -8.96 -3.74
N TRP A 99 -2.22 -8.82 -4.65
CA TRP A 99 -1.27 -9.87 -5.03
C TRP A 99 0.14 -9.42 -4.69
N LEU A 100 0.87 -10.29 -3.99
CA LEU A 100 2.17 -10.00 -3.42
C LEU A 100 3.20 -11.01 -3.93
N ALA A 101 4.36 -10.52 -4.35
CA ALA A 101 5.46 -11.34 -4.88
C ALA A 101 6.83 -10.77 -4.53
N GLY A 102 7.83 -11.66 -4.46
CA GLY A 102 9.25 -11.29 -4.43
C GLY A 102 9.75 -10.71 -3.09
N LEU A 103 9.05 -10.97 -1.98
CA LEU A 103 9.40 -10.42 -0.67
C LEU A 103 10.84 -10.75 -0.25
N GLU A 104 11.29 -11.96 -0.59
CA GLU A 104 12.63 -12.48 -0.36
C GLU A 104 13.70 -12.00 -1.36
N THR A 105 13.31 -11.21 -2.36
CA THR A 105 14.19 -10.73 -3.44
C THR A 105 14.52 -9.25 -3.25
N SER A 106 15.37 -8.68 -4.12
CA SER A 106 15.69 -7.25 -4.08
C SER A 106 14.48 -6.35 -4.38
N LYS A 107 13.43 -6.87 -5.04
CA LYS A 107 12.19 -6.15 -5.36
C LYS A 107 10.97 -6.87 -4.82
N TYR A 108 10.17 -6.17 -4.02
CA TYR A 108 8.87 -6.65 -3.58
C TYR A 108 7.76 -5.96 -4.37
N ILE A 109 6.86 -6.74 -4.95
CA ILE A 109 5.79 -6.26 -5.84
C ILE A 109 4.46 -6.47 -5.15
N GLN A 110 3.66 -5.41 -5.10
CA GLN A 110 2.25 -5.45 -4.73
C GLN A 110 1.42 -4.96 -5.91
N SER A 111 0.38 -5.70 -6.28
CA SER A 111 -0.62 -5.25 -7.26
C SER A 111 -2.03 -5.41 -6.71
N ALA A 112 -2.93 -4.51 -7.10
CA ALA A 112 -4.34 -4.58 -6.73
C ALA A 112 -5.19 -3.79 -7.73
N GLU A 113 -6.42 -4.26 -7.93
CA GLU A 113 -7.42 -3.55 -8.72
C GLU A 113 -8.31 -2.75 -7.77
N SER A 114 -8.51 -1.47 -8.09
CA SER A 114 -9.46 -0.59 -7.43
C SER A 114 -10.70 -0.45 -8.28
N ASP A 115 -11.82 -0.99 -7.79
CA ASP A 115 -13.12 -0.93 -8.43
C ASP A 115 -13.91 0.27 -7.88
N PRO A 116 -14.30 1.26 -8.71
CA PRO A 116 -14.97 2.47 -8.22
C PRO A 116 -16.31 2.19 -7.55
N THR A 117 -16.92 1.02 -7.77
CA THR A 117 -18.19 0.59 -7.16
C THR A 117 -18.01 -0.01 -5.77
N VAL A 118 -16.80 -0.40 -5.38
CA VAL A 118 -16.49 -0.75 -3.98
C VAL A 118 -16.54 0.55 -3.19
N GLU A 119 -17.71 0.79 -2.58
CA GLU A 119 -18.02 2.01 -1.84
C GLU A 119 -16.96 2.30 -0.78
N GLN A 120 -16.77 3.58 -0.51
CA GLN A 120 -16.11 4.06 0.71
C GLN A 120 -17.21 4.48 1.71
N PRO A 121 -17.92 3.56 2.38
CA PRO A 121 -19.07 3.92 3.20
C PRO A 121 -18.61 4.64 4.47
N GLN A 122 -18.52 5.97 4.40
CA GLN A 122 -18.69 6.99 5.46
C GLN A 122 -17.96 6.81 6.81
N LEU A 123 -17.13 5.78 6.93
CA LEU A 123 -16.20 5.45 7.98
C LEU A 123 -15.02 4.77 7.26
N TYR A 124 -14.06 5.58 6.82
CA TYR A 124 -12.71 5.12 6.47
C TYR A 124 -12.63 4.05 5.36
N GLU A 125 -12.71 4.45 4.09
CA GLU A 125 -12.22 3.65 2.93
C GLU A 125 -12.60 2.15 2.98
N ALA A 126 -13.80 1.78 3.46
CA ALA A 126 -14.06 0.38 3.80
C ALA A 126 -14.04 -0.49 2.53
N GLY A 127 -13.25 -1.56 2.54
CA GLY A 127 -13.17 -2.49 1.42
C GLY A 127 -12.15 -2.12 0.34
N LYS A 128 -11.55 -0.92 0.35
CA LYS A 128 -10.43 -0.59 -0.55
C LYS A 128 -9.16 -1.31 -0.15
N TRP A 129 -8.41 -1.85 -1.11
CA TRP A 129 -7.21 -2.65 -0.79
C TRP A 129 -6.19 -1.84 -0.01
N HIS A 130 -6.04 -0.53 -0.29
CA HIS A 130 -5.07 0.35 0.35
C HIS A 130 -5.53 0.89 1.71
N SER A 131 -6.79 0.65 2.09
CA SER A 131 -7.39 1.16 3.33
C SER A 131 -6.57 0.79 4.57
N SER A 132 -6.44 1.73 5.49
CA SER A 132 -5.81 1.50 6.80
C SER A 132 -6.58 0.49 7.66
N ASN A 133 -7.85 0.22 7.35
CA ASN A 133 -8.63 -0.84 7.98
C ASN A 133 -8.36 -2.24 7.40
N ASN A 134 -7.69 -2.34 6.25
CA ASN A 134 -7.27 -3.62 5.68
C ASN A 134 -6.03 -4.14 6.42
N GLY A 135 -6.17 -5.15 7.27
CA GLY A 135 -5.01 -5.72 7.94
C GLY A 135 -4.01 -6.40 7.00
N THR A 136 -4.46 -6.86 5.82
CA THR A 136 -3.55 -7.40 4.80
C THR A 136 -2.64 -6.29 4.28
N MET A 137 -3.17 -5.08 4.03
CA MET A 137 -2.37 -3.91 3.66
C MET A 137 -1.44 -3.49 4.79
N ARG A 138 -1.95 -3.46 6.02
CA ARG A 138 -1.16 -3.10 7.19
C ARG A 138 0.04 -4.04 7.35
N GLN A 139 -0.14 -5.35 7.31
CA GLN A 139 0.98 -6.30 7.40
C GLN A 139 1.89 -6.26 6.18
N GLY A 140 1.31 -6.32 4.98
CA GLY A 140 2.05 -6.48 3.73
C GLY A 140 2.74 -5.21 3.23
N VAL A 141 2.38 -4.04 3.75
CA VAL A 141 2.97 -2.76 3.34
C VAL A 141 3.24 -1.82 4.51
N PHE A 142 2.33 -1.56 5.45
CA PHE A 142 2.58 -0.50 6.44
C PHE A 142 3.56 -0.92 7.55
N TYR A 143 3.46 -2.17 8.03
CA TYR A 143 4.32 -2.80 9.02
C TYR A 143 5.46 -3.60 8.38
N GLN A 144 5.42 -3.77 7.06
CA GLN A 144 6.31 -4.71 6.37
C GLN A 144 7.77 -4.36 6.65
N THR A 145 8.48 -5.39 7.07
CA THR A 145 9.92 -5.40 7.28
C THR A 145 10.50 -6.66 6.64
N GLY A 146 11.79 -6.89 6.83
CA GLY A 146 12.44 -8.11 6.39
C GLY A 146 13.62 -8.53 7.28
N THR A 147 13.98 -9.80 7.17
CA THR A 147 15.25 -10.37 7.65
C THR A 147 16.04 -10.95 6.47
N GLY A 148 17.33 -11.25 6.69
CA GLY A 148 18.20 -11.81 5.65
C GLY A 148 18.84 -10.79 4.70
N ALA A 149 19.21 -11.24 3.51
CA ALA A 149 20.05 -10.48 2.57
C ALA A 149 19.30 -9.31 1.91
N ASN A 150 18.02 -9.49 1.58
CA ASN A 150 17.21 -8.49 0.87
C ASN A 150 16.28 -7.70 1.81
N ARG A 151 16.75 -7.46 3.04
CA ARG A 151 15.92 -7.01 4.16
C ARG A 151 15.65 -5.52 4.20
N SER A 152 16.21 -4.70 3.31
CA SER A 152 16.12 -3.24 3.46
C SER A 152 15.60 -2.59 2.20
N LYS A 153 14.28 -2.40 2.11
CA LYS A 153 13.68 -1.59 1.05
C LYS A 153 13.72 -0.12 1.44
N LYS A 154 14.18 0.73 0.52
CA LYS A 154 14.25 2.19 0.68
C LYS A 154 13.72 2.96 -0.53
N LEU A 155 13.44 2.28 -1.62
CA LEU A 155 12.93 2.83 -2.86
C LEU A 155 11.49 2.38 -3.09
N LEU A 156 10.69 3.22 -3.76
CA LEU A 156 9.35 2.89 -4.21
C LEU A 156 9.11 3.45 -5.60
N GLY A 157 8.64 2.59 -6.51
CA GLY A 157 8.02 2.96 -7.78
C GLY A 157 6.53 2.61 -7.76
N VAL A 158 5.72 3.47 -8.37
CA VAL A 158 4.27 3.29 -8.47
C VAL A 158 3.86 3.33 -9.93
N GLY A 159 2.98 2.41 -10.33
CA GLY A 159 2.33 2.33 -11.63
C GLY A 159 0.82 2.35 -11.50
N LEU A 160 0.15 2.89 -12.51
CA LEU A 160 -1.30 2.99 -12.59
C LEU A 160 -1.76 2.78 -14.03
N ALA A 161 -2.79 1.97 -14.23
CA ALA A 161 -3.47 1.84 -15.51
C ALA A 161 -4.97 1.68 -15.32
N GLU A 162 -5.75 2.49 -16.02
CA GLU A 162 -7.20 2.37 -16.04
C GLU A 162 -7.63 1.14 -16.84
N VAL A 163 -8.62 0.44 -16.31
CA VAL A 163 -9.40 -0.58 -17.00
C VAL A 163 -10.74 0.08 -17.36
N GLY A 164 -11.36 -0.36 -18.46
CA GLY A 164 -12.71 0.08 -18.80
C GLY A 164 -13.67 0.02 -17.60
N ASN A 165 -14.68 0.91 -17.58
CA ASN A 165 -15.62 1.10 -16.47
C ASN A 165 -15.05 1.82 -15.22
N GLY A 166 -13.87 2.43 -15.31
CA GLY A 166 -13.30 3.25 -14.23
C GLY A 166 -12.56 2.46 -13.15
N CYS A 167 -12.40 1.15 -13.34
CA CYS A 167 -11.48 0.35 -12.53
C CYS A 167 -10.03 0.78 -12.79
N VAL A 168 -9.15 0.61 -11.80
CA VAL A 168 -7.74 0.99 -11.90
C VAL A 168 -6.86 -0.12 -11.37
N TRP A 169 -5.90 -0.59 -12.16
CA TRP A 169 -4.79 -1.40 -11.65
C TRP A 169 -3.72 -0.51 -11.05
N TRP A 170 -3.36 -0.81 -9.81
CA TRP A 170 -2.23 -0.22 -9.12
C TRP A 170 -1.12 -1.25 -8.98
N VAL A 171 0.12 -0.83 -9.20
CA VAL A 171 1.32 -1.63 -8.94
C VAL A 171 2.30 -0.82 -8.12
N LEU A 172 2.75 -1.37 -7.00
CA LEU A 172 3.81 -0.82 -6.16
C LEU A 172 5.02 -1.75 -6.22
N ILE A 173 6.19 -1.21 -6.49
CA ILE A 173 7.45 -1.95 -6.45
C ILE A 173 8.39 -1.32 -5.43
N PHE A 174 8.67 -2.06 -4.36
CA PHE A 174 9.58 -1.67 -3.29
C PHE A 174 10.97 -2.24 -3.57
N GLY A 175 12.00 -1.40 -3.60
CA GLY A 175 13.38 -1.77 -3.93
C GLY A 175 14.39 -1.39 -2.84
N GLU A 176 15.57 -2.01 -2.90
CA GLU A 176 16.71 -1.74 -2.00
C GLU A 176 17.51 -0.48 -2.29
#